data_AF-A0A1I7ZQN1-F1
#
_entry.id   AF-A0A1I7ZQN1-F1
#
_cell.length_a   1.000
_cell.length_b   1.000
_cell.length_c   1.000
_cell.angle_alpha   90.00
_cell.angle_beta   90.00
_cell.angle_gamma   90.00
#
_symmetry.space_group_name_H-M   'P 1'
#
loop_
_entity.id
_entity.type
_entity.pdbx_description
1 polymer ?
#
loop_
_entity_poly.entity_id
_entity_poly.type
_entity_poly.pdbx_seq_one_letter_code
_entity_poly.pdbx_strand_id
1 'polypeptide(L)'
;MMSSDDKLEDLQKLWSIGYKESLEKVLVELTEKLHQEFINDREKRRVEILSQYRAKEEEMKSRVFKEFEQHMEHRLAEQYRKHCTELTKVKRRQWCPVCTKEACFPCCWNTTYCSQVCQRNHWNAHREICRRGKKT
;
A
#
# COMPACT_ATOMS: atom_id res chain seq x y z
N MET A 1 -57.26 -7.45 -75.78
CA MET A 1 -55.88 -6.95 -75.92
C MET A 1 -55.73 -5.81 -74.94
N MET A 2 -54.77 -5.87 -74.01
CA MET A 2 -54.52 -4.74 -73.09
C MET A 2 -53.99 -3.53 -73.86
N SER A 3 -54.43 -2.31 -73.49
CA SER A 3 -54.00 -1.07 -74.12
C SER A 3 -52.52 -0.78 -73.84
N SER A 4 -51.83 -0.07 -74.73
CA SER A 4 -50.42 0.32 -74.52
C SER A 4 -50.24 1.21 -73.28
N ASP A 5 -51.25 2.01 -72.93
CA ASP A 5 -51.23 2.87 -71.75
C ASP A 5 -51.32 2.06 -70.44
N ASP A 6 -52.08 0.96 -70.42
CA ASP A 6 -52.16 0.05 -69.26
C ASP A 6 -50.80 -0.58 -68.95
N LYS A 7 -50.04 -0.95 -69.99
CA LYS A 7 -48.70 -1.54 -69.84
C LYS A 7 -47.68 -0.54 -69.29
N LEU A 8 -47.79 0.74 -69.67
CA LEU A 8 -46.91 1.79 -69.18
C LEU A 8 -47.18 2.07 -67.70
N GLU A 9 -48.46 2.11 -67.30
CA GLU A 9 -48.86 2.34 -65.92
C GLU A 9 -48.45 1.18 -65.00
N ASP A 10 -48.54 -0.06 -65.48
CA ASP A 10 -48.08 -1.26 -64.77
C ASP A 10 -46.55 -1.26 -64.55
N LEU A 11 -45.76 -0.88 -65.56
CA LEU A 11 -44.31 -0.74 -65.43
C LEU A 11 -43.95 0.35 -64.42
N GLN A 12 -44.68 1.48 -64.41
CA GLN A 12 -44.45 2.57 -63.47
C GLN A 12 -44.77 2.16 -62.02
N LYS A 13 -45.82 1.36 -61.82
CA LYS A 13 -46.16 0.78 -60.50
C LYS A 13 -45.08 -0.19 -60.03
N LEU A 14 -44.64 -1.11 -60.88
CA LEU A 14 -43.58 -2.09 -60.57
C LEU A 14 -42.26 -1.40 -60.21
N TRP A 15 -41.87 -0.38 -60.96
CA TRP A 15 -40.65 0.39 -60.67
C TRP A 15 -40.78 1.16 -59.35
N SER A 16 -41.93 1.78 -59.08
CA SER A 16 -42.17 2.50 -57.82
C SER A 16 -42.12 1.58 -56.60
N ILE A 17 -42.61 0.34 -56.73
CA ILE A 17 -42.51 -0.68 -55.68
C ILE A 17 -41.05 -1.08 -55.47
N GLY A 18 -40.34 -1.47 -56.53
CA GLY A 18 -38.94 -1.90 -56.42
C GLY A 18 -38.01 -0.80 -55.90
N TYR A 19 -38.29 0.47 -56.22
CA TYR A 19 -37.56 1.61 -55.66
C TYR A 19 -37.80 1.76 -54.15
N LYS A 20 -39.05 1.66 -53.69
CA LYS A 20 -39.38 1.73 -52.26
C LYS A 20 -38.75 0.59 -51.48
N GLU A 21 -38.81 -0.63 -51.99
CA GLU A 21 -38.17 -1.80 -51.36
C GLU A 21 -36.65 -1.64 -51.28
N SER A 22 -36.02 -1.15 -52.34
CA SER A 22 -34.57 -0.89 -52.35
C SER A 22 -34.18 0.19 -51.34
N LEU A 23 -34.98 1.26 -51.24
CA LEU A 23 -34.76 2.33 -50.27
C LEU A 23 -34.93 1.83 -48.83
N GLU A 24 -35.99 1.08 -48.55
CA GLU A 24 -36.25 0.49 -47.24
C GLU A 24 -35.11 -0.43 -46.82
N LYS A 25 -34.64 -1.29 -47.73
CA LYS A 25 -33.50 -2.17 -47.48
C LYS A 25 -32.24 -1.39 -47.07
N VAL A 26 -31.89 -0.34 -47.83
CA VAL A 26 -30.71 0.48 -47.53
C VAL A 26 -30.86 1.22 -46.19
N LEU A 27 -32.07 1.70 -45.86
CA LEU A 27 -32.35 2.36 -44.58
C LEU A 27 -32.21 1.41 -43.39
N VAL A 28 -32.69 0.17 -43.53
CA VAL A 28 -32.53 -0.87 -42.50
C VAL A 28 -31.05 -1.20 -42.30
N GLU A 29 -30.32 -1.49 -43.38
CA GLU A 29 -28.89 -1.81 -43.33
C GLU A 29 -28.07 -0.68 -42.68
N LEU A 30 -28.35 0.58 -43.03
CA LEU A 30 -27.68 1.74 -42.45
C LEU A 30 -28.00 1.89 -40.95
N THR A 31 -29.26 1.68 -40.57
CA THR A 31 -29.72 1.80 -39.18
C THR A 31 -29.11 0.71 -38.30
N GLU A 32 -29.07 -0.53 -38.78
CA GLU A 32 -28.42 -1.65 -38.10
C GLU A 32 -26.92 -1.39 -37.91
N LYS A 33 -26.24 -0.90 -38.95
CA LYS A 33 -24.82 -0.55 -38.87
C LYS A 33 -24.56 0.54 -37.82
N LEU A 34 -25.33 1.62 -37.84
CA LEU A 34 -25.18 2.71 -36.89
C LEU A 34 -25.48 2.25 -35.45
N HIS A 35 -26.49 1.40 -35.27
CA HIS A 35 -26.81 0.83 -33.98
C HIS A 35 -25.67 -0.06 -33.44
N GLN A 36 -25.08 -0.88 -34.31
CA GLN A 36 -23.95 -1.73 -33.94
C GLN A 36 -22.70 -0.91 -33.56
N GLU A 37 -22.39 0.14 -34.33
CA GLU A 37 -21.31 1.08 -34.00
C GLU A 37 -21.54 1.75 -32.64
N PHE A 38 -22.77 2.22 -32.36
CA PHE A 38 -23.12 2.81 -31.08
C PHE A 38 -22.94 1.85 -29.90
N ILE A 39 -23.37 0.59 -30.03
CA ILE A 39 -23.19 -0.41 -28.98
C ILE A 39 -21.70 -0.69 -28.73
N ASN A 40 -20.93 -0.83 -29.80
CA ASN A 40 -19.49 -1.11 -29.73
C ASN A 40 -18.74 0.05 -29.03
N ASP A 41 -19.06 1.30 -29.40
CA ASP A 41 -18.46 2.48 -28.78
C ASP A 41 -18.82 2.62 -27.30
N ARG A 42 -20.07 2.28 -26.95
CA ARG A 42 -20.53 2.28 -25.56
C ARG A 42 -19.76 1.26 -24.72
N GLU A 43 -19.60 0.03 -25.23
CA GLU A 43 -18.88 -1.02 -24.51
C GLU A 43 -17.38 -0.71 -24.41
N LYS A 44 -16.78 -0.19 -25.48
CA LYS A 44 -15.37 0.26 -25.47
C LYS A 44 -15.14 1.33 -24.41
N ARG A 45 -16.00 2.36 -24.36
CA ARG A 45 -15.93 3.42 -23.34
C ARG A 45 -16.10 2.87 -21.93
N ARG A 46 -17.02 1.91 -21.74
CA ARG A 46 -17.22 1.25 -20.44
C ARG A 46 -15.95 0.53 -19.98
N VAL A 47 -15.35 -0.28 -20.85
CA VAL A 47 -14.12 -1.02 -20.55
C VAL A 47 -12.96 -0.06 -20.24
N GLU A 48 -12.83 1.01 -21.02
CA GLU A 48 -11.80 2.03 -20.82
C GLU A 48 -11.92 2.70 -19.44
N ILE A 49 -13.13 3.17 -19.09
CA ILE A 49 -13.39 3.80 -17.79
C ILE A 49 -13.05 2.83 -16.65
N LEU A 50 -13.51 1.58 -16.72
CA LEU A 50 -13.20 0.58 -15.70
C LEU A 50 -11.70 0.30 -15.59
N SER A 51 -10.98 0.29 -16.71
CA SER A 51 -9.52 0.14 -16.73
C SER A 51 -8.82 1.32 -16.05
N GLN A 52 -9.24 2.54 -16.36
CA GLN A 52 -8.69 3.75 -15.74
C GLN A 52 -8.94 3.80 -14.22
N TYR A 53 -10.13 3.40 -13.77
CA TYR A 53 -10.41 3.31 -12.33
C TYR A 53 -9.52 2.29 -11.63
N ARG A 54 -9.36 1.08 -12.19
CA ARG A 54 -8.46 0.06 -11.63
C ARG A 54 -7.01 0.54 -11.56
N ALA A 55 -6.52 1.18 -12.62
CA ALA A 55 -5.16 1.71 -12.65
C ALA A 55 -4.93 2.77 -11.56
N LYS A 56 -5.87 3.71 -11.39
CA LYS A 56 -5.81 4.72 -10.33
C LYS A 56 -5.89 4.13 -8.94
N GLU A 57 -6.73 3.11 -8.75
CA GLU A 57 -6.85 2.42 -7.46
C GLU A 57 -5.53 1.74 -7.08
N GLU A 58 -4.90 1.04 -8.03
CA GLU A 58 -3.60 0.38 -7.83
C GLU A 58 -2.49 1.39 -7.54
N GLU A 59 -2.45 2.51 -8.28
CA GLU A 59 -1.51 3.60 -8.05
C GLU A 59 -1.66 4.19 -6.64
N MET A 60 -2.89 4.47 -6.21
CA MET A 60 -3.17 4.99 -4.86
C MET A 60 -2.76 3.99 -3.78
N LYS A 61 -3.09 2.71 -3.94
CA LYS A 61 -2.69 1.64 -3.01
C LYS A 61 -1.17 1.55 -2.90
N SER A 62 -0.48 1.53 -4.04
CA SER A 62 0.98 1.47 -4.09
C SER A 62 1.62 2.67 -3.40
N ARG A 63 1.11 3.89 -3.66
CA ARG A 63 1.60 5.12 -3.02
C ARG A 63 1.45 5.08 -1.51
N VAL A 64 0.25 4.74 -1.01
CA VAL A 64 -0.02 4.65 0.44
C VAL A 64 0.86 3.60 1.10
N PHE A 65 1.03 2.44 0.47
CA PHE A 65 1.89 1.38 0.99
C PHE A 65 3.35 1.83 1.10
N LYS A 66 3.88 2.48 0.05
CA LYS A 66 5.25 3.00 0.03
C LYS A 66 5.47 4.09 1.08
N GLU A 67 4.54 5.02 1.24
CA GLU A 67 4.62 6.05 2.28
C GLU A 67 4.60 5.44 3.68
N PHE A 68 3.76 4.42 3.90
CA PHE A 68 3.71 3.69 5.16
C PHE A 68 5.03 2.95 5.47
N GLU A 69 5.59 2.26 4.47
CA GLU A 69 6.86 1.54 4.59
C GLU A 69 8.01 2.50 4.95
N GLN A 70 8.14 3.61 4.21
CA GLN A 70 9.14 4.65 4.48
C GLN A 70 8.99 5.25 5.89
N HIS A 71 7.75 5.52 6.32
CA HIS A 71 7.50 6.03 7.66
C HIS A 71 7.90 5.02 8.74
N MET A 72 7.63 3.73 8.53
CA MET A 72 8.04 2.68 9.47
C MET A 72 9.55 2.51 9.53
N GLU A 73 10.24 2.52 8.39
CA GLU A 73 11.70 2.49 8.33
C GLU A 73 12.33 3.66 9.10
N HIS A 74 11.81 4.87 8.89
CA HIS A 74 12.28 6.05 9.60
C HIS A 74 12.08 5.92 11.12
N ARG A 75 10.91 5.45 11.56
CA ARG A 75 10.62 5.24 12.99
C ARG A 75 11.55 4.19 13.61
N LEU A 76 11.82 3.09 12.91
CA LEU A 76 12.75 2.06 13.37
C LEU A 76 14.17 2.60 13.48
N ALA A 77 14.64 3.35 12.48
CA ALA A 77 15.96 3.96 12.50
C ALA A 77 16.11 4.98 13.65
N GLU A 78 15.09 5.80 13.88
CA GLU A 78 15.08 6.75 14.99
C GLU A 78 15.11 6.05 16.35
N GLN A 79 14.30 5.00 16.53
CA GLN A 79 14.28 4.21 17.75
C GLN A 79 15.63 3.52 17.99
N TYR A 80 16.26 2.97 16.95
CA TYR A 80 17.59 2.39 17.03
C TYR A 80 18.63 3.43 17.45
N ARG A 81 18.62 4.62 16.84
CA ARG A 81 19.52 5.72 17.21
C ARG A 81 19.35 6.16 18.67
N LYS A 82 18.10 6.29 19.13
CA LYS A 82 17.78 6.58 20.55
C LYS A 82 18.35 5.49 21.45
N HIS A 83 18.12 4.23 21.12
CA HIS A 83 18.64 3.09 21.88
C HIS A 83 20.17 3.09 21.95
N CYS A 84 20.88 3.29 20.84
CA CYS A 84 22.35 3.39 20.82
C CYS A 84 22.87 4.53 21.70
N THR A 85 22.17 5.67 21.70
CA THR A 85 22.51 6.82 22.54
C THR A 85 22.35 6.49 24.02
N GLU A 86 21.22 5.87 24.41
CA GLU A 86 20.99 5.45 25.79
C GLU A 86 21.96 4.36 26.24
N LEU A 87 22.26 3.37 25.39
CA LEU A 87 23.27 2.36 25.68
C LEU A 87 24.65 2.98 25.94
N THR A 88 25.02 4.01 25.17
CA THR A 88 26.29 4.72 25.39
C THR A 88 26.30 5.43 26.74
N LYS A 89 25.19 6.07 27.14
CA LYS A 89 25.06 6.68 28.47
C LYS A 89 25.16 5.62 29.58
N VAL A 90 24.52 4.47 29.38
CA VAL A 90 24.56 3.34 30.33
C VAL A 90 25.98 2.83 30.50
N LYS A 91 26.70 2.58 29.41
CA LYS A 91 28.08 2.05 29.44
C LYS A 91 29.11 2.99 30.08
N ARG A 92 28.80 4.29 30.21
CA ARG A 92 29.71 5.29 30.80
C ARG A 92 29.53 5.48 32.31
N ARG A 93 28.55 4.81 32.93
CA ARG A 93 28.24 4.94 34.37
C ARG A 93 28.45 3.61 35.09
N GLN A 94 28.54 3.67 36.41
CA GLN A 94 28.58 2.50 37.29
C GLN A 94 27.16 2.18 37.78
N TRP A 95 26.84 0.90 37.91
CA TRP A 95 25.47 0.46 38.22
C TRP A 95 25.45 -0.50 39.40
N CYS A 96 24.44 -0.32 40.25
CA CYS A 96 24.25 -1.13 41.44
C CYS A 96 23.84 -2.56 41.04
N PRO A 97 24.55 -3.62 41.45
CA PRO A 97 24.21 -4.99 41.08
C PRO A 97 22.90 -5.47 41.74
N VAL A 98 22.38 -4.73 42.72
CA VAL A 98 21.17 -5.10 43.46
C VAL A 98 19.92 -4.50 42.84
N CYS A 99 19.96 -3.23 42.44
CA CYS A 99 18.76 -2.49 42.04
C CYS A 99 18.90 -1.74 40.72
N THR A 100 20.04 -1.88 40.03
CA THR A 100 20.34 -1.26 38.73
C THR A 100 20.28 0.27 38.68
N LYS A 101 20.18 0.94 39.84
CA LYS A 101 20.36 2.40 39.95
C LYS A 101 21.83 2.75 39.81
N GLU A 102 22.09 3.99 39.41
CA GLU A 102 23.44 4.52 39.34
C GLU A 102 24.14 4.39 40.70
N ALA A 103 25.38 3.93 40.66
CA ALA A 103 26.14 3.55 41.84
C ALA A 103 27.32 4.48 42.08
N CYS A 104 27.49 4.91 43.32
CA CYS A 104 28.56 5.83 43.74
C CYS A 104 29.38 5.31 44.93
N PHE A 105 29.03 4.16 45.52
CA PHE A 105 29.74 3.54 46.65
C PHE A 105 30.55 2.31 46.18
N PRO A 106 31.83 2.46 45.81
CA PRO A 106 32.65 1.37 45.30
C PRO A 106 33.05 0.37 46.39
N CYS A 107 32.98 -0.92 46.08
CA CYS A 107 33.50 -1.99 46.94
C CYS A 107 34.82 -2.55 46.37
N CYS A 108 34.78 -3.12 45.15
CA CYS A 108 35.95 -3.61 44.42
C CYS A 108 35.70 -3.54 42.89
N TRP A 109 36.64 -4.05 42.07
CA TRP A 109 36.48 -4.08 40.61
C TRP A 109 35.13 -4.69 40.21
N ASN A 110 34.40 -4.00 39.33
CA ASN A 110 33.08 -4.40 38.84
C ASN A 110 32.01 -4.59 39.94
N THR A 111 32.15 -3.95 41.11
CA THR A 111 31.11 -3.95 42.15
C THR A 111 31.04 -2.59 42.85
N THR A 112 30.03 -1.80 42.43
CA THR A 112 29.73 -0.47 42.98
C THR A 112 28.25 -0.46 43.39
N TYR A 113 27.92 0.04 44.58
CA TYR A 113 26.55 0.10 45.09
C TYR A 113 25.98 1.51 45.03
N CYS A 114 24.66 1.64 44.96
CA CYS A 114 23.99 2.94 45.08
C CYS A 114 23.79 3.38 46.55
N SER A 115 23.89 2.46 47.51
CA SER A 115 23.75 2.75 48.93
C SER A 115 24.35 1.63 49.80
N GLN A 116 24.62 1.95 51.07
CA GLN A 116 25.04 0.95 52.07
C GLN A 116 23.97 -0.11 52.34
N VAL A 117 22.69 0.22 52.13
CA VAL A 117 21.58 -0.76 52.25
C VAL A 117 21.74 -1.83 51.17
N CYS A 118 21.95 -1.43 49.91
CA CYS A 118 22.21 -2.39 48.84
C CYS A 118 23.49 -3.20 49.09
N GLN A 119 24.54 -2.57 49.63
CA GLN A 119 25.77 -3.28 49.98
C GLN A 119 25.53 -4.36 51.05
N ARG A 120 24.86 -4.03 52.17
CA ARG A 120 24.55 -5.00 53.24
C ARG A 120 23.69 -6.15 52.73
N ASN A 121 22.68 -5.84 51.91
CA ASN A 121 21.80 -6.85 51.32
C ASN A 121 22.55 -7.82 50.41
N HIS A 122 23.48 -7.32 49.58
CA HIS A 122 24.28 -8.16 48.68
C HIS A 122 25.48 -8.82 49.36
N TRP A 123 25.86 -8.40 50.57
CA TRP A 123 27.12 -8.75 51.21
C TRP A 123 27.31 -10.26 51.36
N ASN A 124 26.26 -10.99 51.75
CA ASN A 124 26.33 -12.44 51.93
C ASN A 124 26.76 -13.18 50.66
N ALA A 125 26.34 -12.68 49.48
CA ALA A 125 26.76 -13.23 48.19
C ALA A 125 28.12 -12.66 47.73
N HIS A 126 28.37 -11.39 47.99
CA HIS A 126 29.57 -10.70 47.52
C HIS A 126 30.84 -11.08 48.28
N ARG A 127 30.76 -11.36 49.59
CA ARG A 127 31.94 -11.52 50.47
C ARG A 127 32.91 -12.60 50.00
N GLU A 128 32.40 -13.70 49.43
CA GLU A 128 33.21 -14.84 48.97
C GLU A 128 34.05 -14.49 47.73
N ILE A 129 33.59 -13.54 46.92
CA ILE A 129 34.22 -13.10 45.67
C ILE A 129 34.85 -11.70 45.78
N CYS A 130 34.78 -11.08 46.95
CA CYS A 130 35.24 -9.71 47.18
C CYS A 130 36.76 -9.62 47.03
N ARG A 131 37.21 -8.72 46.15
CA ARG A 131 38.66 -8.53 45.88
C ARG A 131 39.34 -7.55 46.82
N ARG A 132 38.59 -6.82 47.67
CA ARG A 132 39.14 -5.83 48.60
C ARG A 132 39.93 -6.46 49.77
N GLY A 133 39.63 -7.72 50.10
CA GLY A 133 40.27 -8.45 51.20
C GLY A 133 41.50 -9.30 50.83
N LYS A 134 41.84 -9.42 49.53
CA LYS A 134 43.05 -10.12 49.08
C LYS A 134 44.19 -9.11 48.83
N LYS A 135 44.74 -8.57 49.91
CA LYS A 135 46.09 -7.99 49.90
C LYS A 135 47.01 -9.03 50.50
N THR A 136 47.90 -9.61 49.70
CA THR A 136 49.22 -10.03 50.21
C THR A 136 49.93 -8.83 50.81
#